data_AF-W5MG68-F1
#
_entry.id   AF-W5MG68-F1
#
_cell.length_a   1.000
_cell.length_b   1.000
_cell.length_c   1.000
_cell.angle_alpha   90.00
_cell.angle_beta   90.00
_cell.angle_gamma   90.00
#
_symmetry.space_group_name_H-M   'P 1'
#
loop_
_entity.id
_entity.type
_entity.pdbx_description
1 polymer ?
#
loop_
_entity_poly.entity_id
_entity_poly.type
_entity_poly.pdbx_seq_one_letter_code
_entity_poly.pdbx_strand_id
1 'polypeptide(L)'
;MTHNYYELLYAFHINRHNYRKAGTVMFEYGMRLGREVRTRHGLQKQVNCYLAAMNCLRLIRPEYAWIVQPVSGGVYERPGASPKRSHDGECAAGPVSRHIDILELKDLQKEYILARNRLTLAQHDPSSAAIAGSASAVEMVTLLVQAGLFDAALSLCQTFQLPLTPVFEGLAFKCIKLQYGGEAHQNEAWNWLAANQLSSVITTKESSATDEAWRLLSSYLERYPSQNAQYHRCVLDKLLSHGVPLPDWLVNGYKVVDAAGLLRLYLNYDLLEAAGELVLEYVDALLGKGHQYFGFEKPLSATGPLAWLPYLSIDQLLQTLSENQANAFNANLYQKLQEKLGHYHRLVEQATFQKTMKL
;
A
#
# COMPACT_ATOMS: atom_id res chain seq x y z
N MET A 1 -17.98 22.73 35.61
CA MET A 1 -17.07 21.61 35.87
C MET A 1 -17.89 20.32 35.90
N THR A 2 -18.04 19.66 34.76
CA THR A 2 -18.65 18.32 34.72
C THR A 2 -17.56 17.32 35.08
N HIS A 3 -17.66 16.69 36.26
CA HIS A 3 -16.71 15.65 36.66
C HIS A 3 -16.78 14.48 35.68
N ASN A 4 -15.62 14.04 35.19
CA ASN A 4 -15.55 12.93 34.27
C ASN A 4 -15.66 11.60 35.04
N TYR A 5 -16.85 10.99 35.03
CA TYR A 5 -17.13 9.75 35.75
C TYR A 5 -16.21 8.58 35.35
N TYR A 6 -15.72 8.56 34.10
CA TYR A 6 -14.79 7.53 33.62
C TYR A 6 -13.42 7.63 34.28
N GLU A 7 -12.88 8.83 34.44
CA GLU A 7 -11.59 9.05 35.10
C GLU A 7 -11.66 8.67 36.59
N LEU A 8 -12.77 8.98 37.26
CA LEU A 8 -13.01 8.58 38.65
C LEU A 8 -13.12 7.05 38.79
N LEU A 9 -13.88 6.40 37.90
CA LEU A 9 -14.07 4.95 37.94
C LEU A 9 -12.77 4.19 37.63
N TYR A 10 -11.96 4.72 36.71
CA TYR A 10 -10.63 4.21 36.45
C TYR A 10 -9.72 4.32 37.68
N ALA A 11 -9.64 5.50 38.31
CA ALA A 11 -8.84 5.69 39.52
C ALA A 11 -9.27 4.73 40.64
N PHE A 12 -10.58 4.53 40.81
CA PHE A 12 -11.13 3.56 41.75
C PHE A 12 -10.68 2.12 41.48
N HIS A 13 -10.72 1.67 40.21
CA HIS A 13 -10.31 0.32 39.85
C HIS A 13 -8.79 0.09 39.94
N ILE A 14 -7.99 1.11 39.59
CA ILE A 14 -6.53 1.08 39.74
C ILE A 14 -6.15 0.96 41.22
N ASN A 15 -6.78 1.74 42.10
CA ASN A 15 -6.54 1.69 43.55
C ASN A 15 -6.90 0.33 44.18
N ARG A 16 -7.79 -0.44 43.53
CA ARG A 16 -8.17 -1.79 43.95
C ARG A 16 -7.40 -2.90 43.23
N HIS A 17 -6.35 -2.55 42.47
CA HIS A 17 -5.58 -3.46 41.63
C HIS A 17 -6.43 -4.28 40.64
N ASN A 18 -7.62 -3.78 40.28
CA ASN A 18 -8.48 -4.43 39.30
C ASN A 18 -8.21 -3.86 37.91
N TYR A 19 -7.05 -4.22 37.37
CA TYR A 19 -6.57 -3.72 36.07
C TYR A 19 -7.51 -4.08 34.92
N ARG A 20 -8.21 -5.22 35.00
CA ARG A 20 -9.13 -5.64 33.94
C ARG A 20 -10.32 -4.69 33.80
N LYS A 21 -10.96 -4.38 34.93
CA LYS A 21 -12.08 -3.43 34.95
C LYS A 21 -11.61 -2.01 34.65
N ALA A 22 -10.45 -1.61 35.15
CA ALA A 22 -9.84 -0.31 34.82
C ALA A 22 -9.65 -0.16 33.30
N GLY A 23 -9.07 -1.17 32.65
CA GLY A 23 -8.87 -1.18 31.20
C GLY A 23 -10.18 -1.16 30.42
N THR A 24 -11.19 -1.91 30.86
CA THR A 24 -12.53 -1.92 30.25
C THR A 24 -13.17 -0.53 30.27
N VAL A 25 -13.15 0.13 31.43
CA VAL A 25 -13.72 1.47 31.62
C VAL A 25 -13.03 2.51 30.73
N MET A 26 -11.70 2.47 30.64
CA MET A 26 -10.95 3.37 29.77
C MET A 26 -11.16 3.09 28.28
N PHE A 27 -11.29 1.81 27.90
CA PHE A 27 -11.59 1.44 26.53
C PHE A 27 -12.98 1.93 26.11
N GLU A 28 -14.01 1.72 26.94
CA GLU A 28 -15.36 2.25 26.71
C GLU A 28 -15.36 3.78 26.62
N TYR A 29 -14.58 4.45 27.47
CA TYR A 29 -14.46 5.90 27.43
C TYR A 29 -13.88 6.37 26.10
N GLY A 30 -12.79 5.74 25.63
CA GLY A 30 -12.20 6.03 24.33
C GLY A 30 -13.16 5.80 23.16
N MET A 31 -13.95 4.73 23.21
CA MET A 31 -14.97 4.42 22.20
C MET A 31 -16.05 5.50 22.12
N ARG A 32 -16.54 5.99 23.27
CA ARG A 32 -17.53 7.09 23.30
C ARG A 32 -16.94 8.39 22.80
N LEU A 33 -15.72 8.73 23.21
CA LEU A 33 -15.02 9.92 22.72
C LEU A 33 -14.89 9.94 21.20
N GLY A 34 -14.54 8.80 20.57
CA GLY A 34 -14.45 8.70 19.11
C GLY A 34 -15.78 8.93 18.38
N ARG A 35 -16.91 8.67 19.03
CA ARG A 35 -18.24 8.86 18.44
C ARG A 35 -18.75 10.28 18.63
N GLU A 36 -18.61 10.82 19.85
CA GLU A 36 -19.26 12.04 20.28
C GLU A 36 -18.36 13.28 20.15
N VAL A 37 -17.04 13.13 20.37
CA VAL A 37 -16.10 14.25 20.47
C VAL A 37 -14.99 14.11 19.43
N ARG A 38 -15.32 14.40 18.17
CA ARG A 38 -14.38 14.36 17.03
C ARG A 38 -13.57 15.64 16.87
N THR A 39 -13.09 16.18 17.99
CA THR A 39 -12.17 17.33 18.01
C THR A 39 -10.73 16.84 18.21
N ARG A 40 -9.72 17.65 17.86
CA ARG A 40 -8.32 17.31 18.11
C ARG A 40 -8.06 16.89 19.56
N HIS A 41 -8.64 17.62 20.52
CA HIS A 41 -8.53 17.30 21.93
C HIS A 41 -9.29 16.02 22.30
N GLY A 42 -10.46 15.78 21.71
CA GLY A 42 -11.21 14.52 21.88
C GLY A 42 -10.43 13.31 21.38
N LEU A 43 -9.82 13.41 20.20
CA LEU A 43 -8.93 12.38 19.63
C LEU A 43 -7.69 12.14 20.50
N GLN A 44 -7.07 13.21 21.03
CA GLN A 44 -5.94 13.06 21.95
C GLN A 44 -6.36 12.30 23.22
N LYS A 45 -7.51 12.65 23.80
CA LYS A 45 -8.06 11.93 24.95
C LYS A 45 -8.37 10.48 24.59
N GLN A 46 -8.94 10.21 23.43
CA GLN A 46 -9.22 8.86 22.95
C GLN A 46 -7.95 8.01 22.90
N VAL A 47 -6.87 8.54 22.30
CA VAL A 47 -5.56 7.86 22.23
C VAL A 47 -5.02 7.56 23.63
N ASN A 48 -5.11 8.52 24.55
CA ASN A 48 -4.66 8.34 25.93
C ASN A 48 -5.47 7.26 26.66
N CYS A 49 -6.79 7.20 26.42
CA CYS A 49 -7.67 6.19 27.01
C CYS A 49 -7.33 4.79 26.52
N TYR A 50 -7.11 4.60 25.21
CA TYR A 50 -6.69 3.31 24.65
C TYR A 50 -5.31 2.89 25.15
N LEU A 51 -4.36 3.83 25.26
CA LEU A 51 -3.05 3.56 25.82
C LEU A 51 -3.13 3.14 27.30
N ALA A 52 -3.96 3.82 28.10
CA ALA A 52 -4.20 3.44 29.49
C ALA A 52 -4.83 2.04 29.59
N ALA A 53 -5.81 1.72 28.72
CA ALA A 53 -6.43 0.41 28.67
C ALA A 53 -5.43 -0.70 28.30
N MET A 54 -4.61 -0.49 27.26
CA MET A 54 -3.56 -1.42 26.87
C MET A 54 -2.54 -1.66 27.98
N ASN A 55 -2.10 -0.59 28.66
CA ASN A 55 -1.18 -0.72 29.78
C ASN A 55 -1.80 -1.51 30.93
N CYS A 56 -3.08 -1.30 31.24
CA CYS A 56 -3.80 -2.09 32.25
C CYS A 56 -3.85 -3.57 31.88
N LEU A 57 -4.15 -3.92 30.62
CA LEU A 57 -4.19 -5.32 30.20
C LEU A 57 -2.81 -5.98 30.21
N ARG A 58 -1.73 -5.23 29.94
CA ARG A 58 -0.34 -5.73 30.01
C ARG A 58 0.11 -6.06 31.44
N LEU A 59 -0.51 -5.48 32.46
CA LEU A 59 -0.24 -5.80 33.87
C LEU A 59 -0.90 -7.13 34.31
N ILE A 60 -1.79 -7.68 33.48
CA ILE A 60 -2.53 -8.90 33.76
C ILE A 60 -1.85 -10.07 33.03
N ARG A 61 -2.01 -11.29 33.54
CA ARG A 61 -1.59 -12.49 32.83
C ARG A 61 -2.31 -12.57 31.47
N PRO A 62 -1.62 -13.00 30.40
CA PRO A 62 -2.14 -12.98 29.03
C PRO A 62 -3.45 -13.78 28.87
N GLU A 63 -3.62 -14.87 29.63
CA GLU A 63 -4.84 -15.70 29.68
C GLU A 63 -6.11 -14.92 30.06
N TYR A 64 -5.96 -13.84 30.82
CA TYR A 64 -7.08 -13.03 31.32
C TYR A 64 -7.11 -11.61 30.72
N ALA A 65 -6.24 -11.33 29.74
CA ALA A 65 -6.06 -10.02 29.12
C ALA A 65 -7.08 -9.75 28.00
N TRP A 66 -8.37 -9.80 28.36
CA TRP A 66 -9.49 -9.58 27.42
C TRP A 66 -10.59 -8.70 28.01
N ILE A 67 -11.25 -7.95 27.14
CA ILE A 67 -12.35 -7.03 27.46
C ILE A 67 -13.63 -7.51 26.76
N VAL A 68 -14.76 -7.32 27.42
CA VAL A 68 -16.08 -7.59 26.82
C VAL A 68 -16.64 -6.30 26.28
N GLN A 69 -16.92 -6.27 24.98
CA GLN A 69 -17.66 -5.18 24.36
C GLN A 69 -19.07 -5.65 23.97
N PRO A 70 -20.13 -5.05 24.53
CA PRO A 70 -21.46 -5.21 23.96
C PRO A 70 -21.52 -4.45 22.62
N VAL A 71 -21.86 -5.13 21.52
CA VAL A 71 -21.89 -4.46 20.20
C VAL A 71 -22.95 -3.34 20.21
N SER A 72 -22.58 -2.21 19.64
CA SER A 72 -23.47 -1.06 19.51
C SER A 72 -24.52 -1.35 18.43
N GLY A 73 -25.71 -1.73 18.88
CA GLY A 73 -26.81 -2.16 18.02
C GLY A 73 -27.87 -2.95 18.80
N GLY A 74 -27.49 -3.53 19.96
CA GLY A 74 -28.45 -4.08 20.90
C GLY A 74 -29.29 -2.99 21.54
N VAL A 75 -30.55 -2.86 21.11
CA VAL A 75 -31.55 -2.08 21.84
C VAL A 75 -31.59 -2.60 23.27
N TYR A 76 -31.29 -1.74 24.24
CA TYR A 76 -31.45 -2.08 25.65
C TYR A 76 -32.95 -2.15 25.94
N GLU A 77 -33.57 -3.31 25.72
CA GLU A 77 -34.92 -3.54 26.24
C GLU A 77 -34.82 -3.57 27.77
N ARG A 78 -35.52 -2.62 28.40
CA ARG A 78 -35.74 -2.65 29.86
C ARG A 78 -36.38 -3.99 30.20
N PRO A 79 -35.89 -4.71 31.25
CA PRO A 79 -36.64 -5.83 31.80
C PRO A 79 -38.06 -5.37 32.14
N GLY A 80 -39.06 -5.91 31.43
CA GLY A 80 -40.48 -5.51 31.55
C GLY A 80 -41.04 -4.63 30.42
N ALA A 81 -40.28 -4.35 29.36
CA ALA A 81 -40.85 -3.75 28.15
C ALA A 81 -41.73 -4.76 27.41
N SER A 82 -43.02 -4.44 27.21
CA SER A 82 -43.94 -5.27 26.44
C SER A 82 -43.42 -5.48 25.00
N PRO A 83 -43.45 -6.72 24.47
CA PRO A 83 -43.03 -7.00 23.09
C PRO A 83 -43.76 -6.08 22.11
N LYS A 84 -43.02 -5.40 21.22
CA LYS A 84 -43.62 -4.59 20.15
C LYS A 84 -44.39 -5.53 19.21
N ARG A 85 -45.71 -5.35 19.15
CA ARG A 85 -46.60 -6.05 18.21
C ARG A 85 -46.70 -5.26 16.91
N SER A 86 -46.77 -5.95 15.79
CA SER A 86 -47.14 -5.32 14.52
C SER A 86 -48.63 -4.89 14.57
N HIS A 87 -49.06 -4.09 13.60
CA HIS A 87 -50.46 -3.67 13.45
C HIS A 87 -51.44 -4.86 13.40
N ASP A 88 -50.98 -6.04 12.96
CA ASP A 88 -51.79 -7.26 12.85
C ASP A 88 -51.74 -8.17 14.10
N GLY A 89 -51.12 -7.69 15.19
CA GLY A 89 -51.11 -8.39 16.47
C GLY A 89 -50.10 -9.54 16.60
N GLU A 90 -49.31 -9.81 15.54
CA GLU A 90 -48.22 -10.79 15.59
C GLU A 90 -47.03 -10.25 16.40
N CYS A 91 -46.41 -11.11 17.20
CA CYS A 91 -45.16 -10.80 17.89
C CYS A 91 -44.06 -10.62 16.83
N ALA A 92 -43.50 -9.41 16.73
CA ALA A 92 -42.31 -9.19 15.91
C ALA A 92 -41.17 -10.14 16.36
N ALA A 93 -40.39 -10.63 15.40
CA ALA A 93 -39.35 -11.64 15.57
C ALA A 93 -38.50 -11.41 16.84
N GLY A 94 -38.15 -12.52 17.51
CA GLY A 94 -37.43 -12.54 18.79
C GLY A 94 -36.17 -11.69 18.82
N PRO A 95 -35.68 -11.32 20.03
CA PRO A 95 -34.66 -10.31 20.21
C PRO A 95 -33.40 -10.68 19.43
N VAL A 96 -32.94 -9.73 18.60
CA VAL A 96 -31.65 -9.80 17.90
C VAL A 96 -30.59 -10.20 18.92
N SER A 97 -29.97 -11.37 18.74
CA SER A 97 -29.04 -11.92 19.72
C SER A 97 -27.99 -10.87 20.07
N ARG A 98 -27.80 -10.61 21.36
CA ARG A 98 -26.71 -9.76 21.84
C ARG A 98 -25.40 -10.46 21.47
N HIS A 99 -24.83 -10.09 20.34
CA HIS A 99 -23.49 -10.53 19.99
C HIS A 99 -22.55 -9.90 21.04
N ILE A 100 -21.72 -10.72 21.67
CA ILE A 100 -20.79 -10.26 22.71
C ILE A 100 -19.41 -10.43 22.11
N ASP A 101 -18.73 -9.32 21.84
CA ASP A 101 -17.40 -9.37 21.26
C ASP A 101 -16.38 -9.40 22.40
N ILE A 102 -15.52 -10.42 22.37
CA ILE A 102 -14.37 -10.53 23.26
C ILE A 102 -13.19 -9.92 22.52
N LEU A 103 -12.66 -8.82 23.06
CA LEU A 103 -11.51 -8.14 22.50
C LEU A 103 -10.24 -8.55 23.23
N GLU A 104 -9.26 -9.02 22.47
CA GLU A 104 -7.91 -9.30 22.97
C GLU A 104 -7.01 -8.07 22.89
N LEU A 105 -5.84 -8.15 23.52
CA LEU A 105 -4.83 -7.09 23.47
C LEU A 105 -4.44 -6.69 22.03
N LYS A 106 -4.42 -7.66 21.10
CA LYS A 106 -4.13 -7.41 19.69
C LYS A 106 -5.19 -6.51 19.03
N ASP A 107 -6.46 -6.70 19.37
CA ASP A 107 -7.55 -5.89 18.83
C ASP A 107 -7.53 -4.48 19.40
N LEU A 108 -7.25 -4.35 20.71
CA LEU A 108 -7.01 -3.03 21.32
C LEU A 108 -5.83 -2.30 20.69
N GLN A 109 -4.77 -3.02 20.32
CA GLN A 109 -3.64 -2.43 19.63
C GLN A 109 -4.04 -1.90 18.24
N LYS A 110 -4.90 -2.61 17.50
CA LYS A 110 -5.44 -2.12 16.22
C LYS A 110 -6.24 -0.83 16.40
N GLU A 111 -7.15 -0.79 17.39
CA GLU A 111 -7.94 0.40 17.71
C GLU A 111 -7.08 1.59 18.15
N TYR A 112 -6.05 1.33 18.95
CA TYR A 112 -5.07 2.34 19.34
C TYR A 112 -4.33 2.90 18.13
N ILE A 113 -3.84 2.05 17.23
CA ILE A 113 -3.12 2.47 16.03
C ILE A 113 -4.04 3.31 15.13
N LEU A 114 -5.31 2.90 14.96
CA LEU A 114 -6.29 3.67 14.20
C LEU A 114 -6.53 5.06 14.83
N ALA A 115 -6.81 5.12 16.14
CA ALA A 115 -7.02 6.40 16.84
C ALA A 115 -5.78 7.30 16.81
N ARG A 116 -4.58 6.73 16.90
CA ARG A 116 -3.32 7.47 16.78
C ARG A 116 -3.18 8.08 15.39
N ASN A 117 -3.46 7.32 14.34
CA ASN A 117 -3.44 7.84 12.96
C ASN A 117 -4.46 8.96 12.75
N ARG A 118 -5.68 8.84 13.30
CA ARG A 118 -6.69 9.91 13.28
C ARG A 118 -6.18 11.19 13.95
N LEU A 119 -5.52 11.05 15.09
CA LEU A 119 -4.91 12.17 15.80
C LEU A 119 -3.75 12.80 14.99
N THR A 120 -2.87 11.99 14.41
CA THR A 120 -1.74 12.47 13.59
C THR A 120 -2.24 13.28 12.40
N LEU A 121 -3.28 12.80 11.71
CA LEU A 121 -3.92 13.55 10.63
C LEU A 121 -4.52 14.88 11.12
N ALA A 122 -5.25 14.85 12.24
CA ALA A 122 -5.83 16.05 12.85
C ALA A 122 -4.79 17.06 13.40
N GLN A 123 -3.56 16.60 13.68
CA GLN A 123 -2.45 17.48 14.07
C GLN A 123 -1.81 18.15 12.86
N HIS A 124 -1.70 17.42 11.74
CA HIS A 124 -1.16 17.92 10.49
C HIS A 124 -2.13 18.90 9.81
N ASP A 125 -3.41 18.55 9.77
CA ASP A 125 -4.50 19.40 9.28
C ASP A 125 -5.63 19.49 10.32
N PRO A 126 -5.71 20.59 11.10
CA PRO A 126 -6.76 20.77 12.10
C PRO A 126 -8.18 20.71 11.55
N SER A 127 -8.41 21.06 10.28
CA SER A 127 -9.74 21.06 9.67
C SER A 127 -10.26 19.64 9.40
N SER A 128 -9.34 18.68 9.21
CA SER A 128 -9.66 17.27 8.96
C SER A 128 -10.16 16.49 10.18
N ALA A 129 -10.10 17.07 11.39
CA ALA A 129 -10.35 16.35 12.64
C ALA A 129 -11.71 15.64 12.71
N ALA A 130 -12.77 16.28 12.20
CA ALA A 130 -14.11 15.70 12.18
C ALA A 130 -14.21 14.49 11.25
N ILE A 131 -13.59 14.58 10.06
CA ILE A 131 -13.56 13.55 9.03
C ILE A 131 -12.71 12.36 9.51
N ALA A 132 -11.51 12.66 10.01
CA ALA A 132 -10.60 11.67 10.58
C ALA A 132 -11.25 10.89 11.72
N GLY A 133 -11.99 11.56 12.61
CA GLY A 133 -12.67 10.93 13.74
C GLY A 133 -13.69 9.84 13.35
N SER A 134 -14.35 9.97 12.20
CA SER A 134 -15.29 8.97 11.67
C SER A 134 -14.69 7.95 10.72
N ALA A 135 -13.53 8.24 10.14
CA ALA A 135 -12.97 7.44 9.05
C ALA A 135 -12.61 6.02 9.50
N SER A 136 -13.05 5.03 8.74
CA SER A 136 -12.65 3.63 8.86
C SER A 136 -11.16 3.45 8.56
N ALA A 137 -10.60 2.26 8.80
CA ALA A 137 -9.19 1.99 8.49
C ALA A 137 -8.88 2.20 6.99
N VAL A 138 -9.78 1.80 6.09
CA VAL A 138 -9.61 1.96 4.63
C VAL A 138 -9.65 3.44 4.24
N GLU A 139 -10.62 4.20 4.74
CA GLU A 139 -10.72 5.64 4.49
C GLU A 139 -9.55 6.41 5.12
N MET A 140 -9.05 5.96 6.26
CA MET A 140 -7.87 6.56 6.88
C MET A 140 -6.62 6.40 6.01
N VAL A 141 -6.44 5.27 5.32
CA VAL A 141 -5.33 5.10 4.37
C VAL A 141 -5.41 6.15 3.26
N THR A 142 -6.59 6.36 2.66
CA THR A 142 -6.74 7.33 1.58
C THR A 142 -6.50 8.77 2.06
N LEU A 143 -7.00 9.14 3.24
CA LEU A 143 -6.77 10.45 3.85
C LEU A 143 -5.30 10.70 4.20
N LEU A 144 -4.60 9.70 4.76
CA LEU A 144 -3.18 9.79 5.08
C LEU A 144 -2.33 9.97 3.80
N VAL A 145 -2.66 9.23 2.74
CA VAL A 145 -2.00 9.34 1.43
C VAL A 145 -2.21 10.74 0.82
N GLN A 146 -3.42 11.29 0.91
CA GLN A 146 -3.71 12.66 0.45
C GLN A 146 -2.91 13.70 1.24
N ALA A 147 -2.84 13.55 2.56
CA ALA A 147 -2.04 14.43 3.43
C ALA A 147 -0.52 14.27 3.21
N GLY A 148 -0.07 13.15 2.65
CA GLY A 148 1.35 12.85 2.44
C GLY A 148 2.03 12.20 3.67
N LEU A 149 1.25 11.55 4.55
CA LEU A 149 1.73 10.81 5.71
C LEU A 149 1.84 9.31 5.36
N PHE A 150 2.82 8.96 4.53
CA PHE A 150 3.00 7.63 3.97
C PHE A 150 3.48 6.59 5.01
N ASP A 151 4.40 6.92 5.92
CA ASP A 151 4.81 5.98 6.99
C ASP A 151 3.62 5.54 7.85
N ALA A 152 2.78 6.51 8.19
CA ALA A 152 1.55 6.30 8.93
C ALA A 152 0.60 5.37 8.15
N ALA A 153 0.40 5.65 6.85
CA ALA A 153 -0.43 4.83 5.96
C ALA A 153 0.10 3.39 5.81
N LEU A 154 1.41 3.21 5.63
CA LEU A 154 2.06 1.90 5.54
C LEU A 154 1.87 1.09 6.83
N SER A 155 2.12 1.71 7.99
CA SER A 155 1.94 1.06 9.29
C SER A 155 0.48 0.65 9.53
N LEU A 156 -0.47 1.47 9.09
CA LEU A 156 -1.89 1.18 9.18
C LEU A 156 -2.28 0.01 8.26
N CYS A 157 -1.78 -0.02 7.04
CA CYS A 157 -2.01 -1.12 6.11
C CYS A 157 -1.50 -2.45 6.65
N GLN A 158 -0.30 -2.48 7.24
CA GLN A 158 0.25 -3.69 7.86
C GLN A 158 -0.59 -4.15 9.06
N THR A 159 -1.06 -3.21 9.88
CA THR A 159 -1.85 -3.51 11.09
C THR A 159 -3.21 -4.13 10.76
N PHE A 160 -3.86 -3.64 9.70
CA PHE A 160 -5.18 -4.07 9.26
C PHE A 160 -5.16 -5.04 8.08
N GLN A 161 -3.97 -5.46 7.62
CA GLN A 161 -3.79 -6.33 6.45
C GLN A 161 -4.47 -5.79 5.18
N LEU A 162 -4.37 -4.47 4.97
CA LEU A 162 -4.90 -3.79 3.79
C LEU A 162 -3.89 -3.77 2.64
N PRO A 163 -4.34 -3.65 1.38
CA PRO A 163 -3.43 -3.55 0.24
C PRO A 163 -2.59 -2.27 0.32
N LEU A 164 -1.29 -2.39 0.09
CA LEU A 164 -0.34 -1.25 0.06
C LEU A 164 -0.38 -0.48 -1.27
N THR A 165 -1.02 -1.03 -2.30
CA THR A 165 -1.13 -0.48 -3.66
C THR A 165 -1.54 1.00 -3.68
N PRO A 166 -2.61 1.43 -2.98
CA PRO A 166 -3.03 2.84 -2.97
C PRO A 166 -1.99 3.80 -2.38
N VAL A 167 -1.13 3.31 -1.49
CA VAL A 167 -0.05 4.11 -0.88
C VAL A 167 1.04 4.41 -1.90
N PHE A 168 1.45 3.39 -2.68
CA PHE A 168 2.44 3.55 -3.74
C PHE A 168 1.91 4.39 -4.91
N GLU A 169 0.65 4.22 -5.31
CA GLU A 169 0.02 5.09 -6.34
C GLU A 169 -0.02 6.54 -5.91
N GLY A 170 -0.43 6.79 -4.66
CA GLY A 170 -0.51 8.14 -4.11
C GLY A 170 0.85 8.80 -3.96
N LEU A 171 1.87 8.04 -3.54
CA LEU A 171 3.24 8.54 -3.47
C LEU A 171 3.80 8.85 -4.86
N ALA A 172 3.66 7.93 -5.81
CA ALA A 172 4.07 8.15 -7.19
C ALA A 172 3.40 9.40 -7.78
N PHE A 173 2.09 9.57 -7.54
CA PHE A 173 1.36 10.76 -7.97
C PHE A 173 1.87 12.05 -7.32
N LYS A 174 2.26 12.04 -6.04
CA LYS A 174 2.91 13.20 -5.41
C LYS A 174 4.28 13.49 -6.02
N CYS A 175 5.08 12.47 -6.33
CA CYS A 175 6.36 12.66 -7.03
C CYS A 175 6.18 13.31 -8.40
N ILE A 176 5.19 12.84 -9.18
CA ILE A 176 4.81 13.45 -10.47
C ILE A 176 4.42 14.92 -10.28
N LYS A 177 3.53 15.20 -9.33
CA LYS A 177 3.11 16.58 -9.04
C LYS A 177 4.26 17.50 -8.64
N LEU A 178 5.28 16.98 -7.97
CA LEU A 178 6.47 17.75 -7.61
C LEU A 178 7.39 18.00 -8.81
N GLN A 179 7.56 17.00 -9.67
CA GLN A 179 8.39 17.12 -10.87
C GLN A 179 7.88 18.20 -11.83
N TYR A 180 6.57 18.32 -11.99
CA TYR A 180 5.94 19.35 -12.83
C TYR A 180 5.40 20.55 -12.01
N GLY A 181 5.64 20.55 -10.70
CA GLY A 181 5.20 21.59 -9.79
C GLY A 181 6.19 22.75 -9.75
N GLY A 182 5.68 23.98 -9.62
CA GLY A 182 6.52 25.15 -9.39
C GLY A 182 7.16 25.17 -8.00
N GLU A 183 8.02 26.15 -7.74
CA GLU A 183 8.79 26.28 -6.49
C GLU A 183 7.93 26.25 -5.21
N ALA A 184 6.71 26.79 -5.26
CA ALA A 184 5.77 26.73 -4.15
C ALA A 184 5.45 25.29 -3.71
N HIS A 185 5.27 24.38 -4.66
CA HIS A 185 4.99 22.96 -4.38
C HIS A 185 6.21 22.26 -3.80
N GLN A 186 7.42 22.66 -4.23
CA GLN A 186 8.67 22.12 -3.68
C GLN A 186 8.90 22.54 -2.23
N ASN A 187 8.55 23.79 -1.89
CA ASN A 187 8.66 24.27 -0.50
C ASN A 187 7.68 23.56 0.43
N GLU A 188 6.44 23.34 -0.01
CA GLU A 188 5.46 22.54 0.74
C GLU A 188 5.87 21.06 0.84
N ALA A 189 6.65 20.56 -0.12
CA ALA A 189 7.07 19.17 -0.16
C ALA A 189 7.88 18.76 1.06
N TRP A 190 8.77 19.65 1.52
CA TRP A 190 9.64 19.40 2.65
C TRP A 190 8.87 19.09 3.93
N ASN A 191 7.68 19.67 4.11
CA ASN A 191 6.85 19.41 5.28
C ASN A 191 6.40 17.95 5.34
N TRP A 192 5.90 17.41 4.23
CA TRP A 192 5.44 16.02 4.19
C TRP A 192 6.60 15.03 4.05
N LEU A 193 7.71 15.38 3.38
CA LEU A 193 8.92 14.56 3.34
C LEU A 193 9.51 14.37 4.75
N ALA A 194 9.62 15.45 5.53
CA ALA A 194 10.09 15.39 6.91
C ALA A 194 9.20 14.52 7.82
N ALA A 195 7.90 14.46 7.53
CA ALA A 195 6.95 13.63 8.29
C ALA A 195 7.13 12.12 8.07
N ASN A 196 7.77 11.69 6.98
CA ASN A 196 7.93 10.29 6.59
C ASN A 196 9.29 9.68 6.92
N GLN A 197 9.82 10.04 8.11
CA GLN A 197 11.03 9.48 8.74
C GLN A 197 12.08 8.96 7.76
N LEU A 198 12.68 9.88 7.00
CA LEU A 198 13.89 9.65 6.23
C LEU A 198 15.10 9.47 7.16
N SER A 199 15.11 8.41 7.96
CA SER A 199 16.26 8.09 8.84
C SER A 199 17.48 7.61 8.05
N SER A 200 17.32 7.28 6.77
CA SER A 200 18.38 6.79 5.88
C SER A 200 18.84 7.77 4.81
N VAL A 201 18.18 8.94 4.67
CA VAL A 201 18.60 9.89 3.63
C VAL A 201 19.50 10.96 4.23
N ILE A 202 20.78 10.81 3.89
CA ILE A 202 21.78 11.86 3.94
C ILE A 202 21.24 13.00 3.07
N THR A 203 20.67 14.03 3.69
CA THR A 203 20.41 15.32 3.06
C THR A 203 21.76 15.89 2.65
N THR A 204 22.20 15.61 1.43
CA THR A 204 23.32 16.34 0.85
C THR A 204 22.83 17.75 0.57
N LYS A 205 23.69 18.76 0.67
CA LYS A 205 23.31 20.18 0.52
C LYS A 205 22.79 20.58 -0.87
N GLU A 206 22.59 19.60 -1.77
CA GLU A 206 22.36 19.79 -3.20
C GLU A 206 21.16 19.00 -3.76
N SER A 207 20.46 18.19 -2.96
CA SER A 207 19.31 17.39 -3.43
C SER A 207 18.02 18.21 -3.44
N SER A 208 17.32 18.22 -4.59
CA SER A 208 16.00 18.86 -4.68
C SER A 208 14.93 18.06 -3.92
N ALA A 209 13.82 18.70 -3.57
CA ALA A 209 12.69 18.00 -2.93
C ALA A 209 12.13 16.88 -3.81
N THR A 210 12.22 17.03 -5.13
CA THR A 210 11.80 16.03 -6.11
C THR A 210 12.71 14.79 -6.04
N ASP A 211 14.03 14.99 -5.97
CA ASP A 211 14.99 13.87 -5.88
C ASP A 211 14.77 13.07 -4.58
N GLU A 212 14.51 13.78 -3.48
CA GLU A 212 14.20 13.16 -2.19
C GLU A 212 12.90 12.37 -2.20
N ALA A 213 11.87 12.89 -2.88
CA ALA A 213 10.60 12.17 -3.04
C ALA A 213 10.78 10.87 -3.85
N TRP A 214 11.56 10.90 -4.93
CA TRP A 214 11.87 9.71 -5.73
C TRP A 214 12.72 8.70 -4.95
N ARG A 215 13.68 9.17 -4.16
CA ARG A 215 14.51 8.31 -3.30
C ARG A 215 13.67 7.64 -2.21
N LEU A 216 12.72 8.37 -1.63
CA LEU A 216 11.76 7.83 -0.68
C LEU A 216 10.92 6.71 -1.32
N LEU A 217 10.37 6.94 -2.52
CA LEU A 217 9.62 5.92 -3.27
C LEU A 217 10.45 4.66 -3.53
N SER A 218 11.70 4.83 -3.97
CA SER A 218 12.63 3.71 -4.17
C SER A 218 12.85 2.92 -2.87
N SER A 219 13.15 3.61 -1.76
CA SER A 219 13.38 2.96 -0.46
C SER A 219 12.17 2.18 0.06
N TYR A 220 10.95 2.65 -0.22
CA TYR A 220 9.74 1.92 0.16
C TYR A 220 9.49 0.69 -0.70
N LEU A 221 9.77 0.77 -2.01
CA LEU A 221 9.66 -0.39 -2.90
C LEU A 221 10.66 -1.50 -2.51
N GLU A 222 11.88 -1.13 -2.12
CA GLU A 222 12.88 -2.08 -1.60
C GLU A 222 12.47 -2.69 -0.26
N ARG A 223 11.94 -1.87 0.65
CA ARG A 223 11.51 -2.31 1.99
C ARG A 223 10.30 -3.24 1.97
N TYR A 224 9.44 -3.11 0.96
CA TYR A 224 8.20 -3.88 0.82
C TYR A 224 8.16 -4.67 -0.48
N PRO A 225 8.89 -5.80 -0.56
CA PRO A 225 8.82 -6.68 -1.72
C PRO A 225 7.42 -7.31 -1.84
N SER A 226 6.92 -7.42 -3.07
CA SER A 226 5.65 -8.09 -3.40
C SER A 226 5.89 -9.25 -4.36
N GLN A 227 4.97 -10.22 -4.35
CA GLN A 227 4.94 -11.28 -5.35
C GLN A 227 4.80 -10.63 -6.75
N ASN A 228 5.64 -11.05 -7.70
CA ASN A 228 5.68 -10.53 -9.07
C ASN A 228 5.86 -9.00 -9.17
N ALA A 229 6.48 -8.36 -8.17
CA ALA A 229 6.72 -6.92 -8.14
C ALA A 229 5.46 -6.07 -8.45
N GLN A 230 4.30 -6.47 -7.91
CA GLN A 230 3.01 -5.78 -8.09
C GLN A 230 3.08 -4.28 -7.79
N TYR A 231 3.82 -3.87 -6.75
CA TYR A 231 3.96 -2.46 -6.41
C TYR A 231 4.79 -1.69 -7.44
N HIS A 232 5.83 -2.30 -8.01
CA HIS A 232 6.59 -1.68 -9.10
C HIS A 232 5.71 -1.53 -10.34
N ARG A 233 4.95 -2.57 -10.71
CA ARG A 233 3.99 -2.52 -11.82
C ARG A 233 2.96 -1.40 -11.63
N CYS A 234 2.41 -1.28 -10.44
CA CYS A 234 1.44 -0.26 -10.07
C CYS A 234 2.01 1.16 -10.18
N VAL A 235 3.23 1.39 -9.70
CA VAL A 235 3.93 2.67 -9.87
C VAL A 235 4.18 2.95 -11.35
N LEU A 236 4.69 1.97 -12.11
CA LEU A 236 4.94 2.10 -13.55
C LEU A 236 3.68 2.48 -14.32
N ASP A 237 2.57 1.76 -14.12
CA ASP A 237 1.27 2.04 -14.71
C ASP A 237 0.81 3.47 -14.39
N LYS A 238 1.00 3.90 -13.12
CA LYS A 238 0.68 5.26 -12.71
C LYS A 238 1.52 6.30 -13.45
N LEU A 239 2.83 6.11 -13.58
CA LEU A 239 3.72 7.05 -14.28
C LEU A 239 3.37 7.14 -15.77
N LEU A 240 3.15 6.00 -16.42
CA LEU A 240 2.77 5.92 -17.82
C LEU A 240 1.40 6.55 -18.09
N SER A 241 0.42 6.36 -17.20
CA SER A 241 -0.90 7.01 -17.29
C SER A 241 -0.85 8.53 -17.25
N HIS A 242 0.22 9.09 -16.66
CA HIS A 242 0.47 10.53 -16.60
C HIS A 242 1.47 11.03 -17.65
N GLY A 243 1.93 10.16 -18.56
CA GLY A 243 2.87 10.52 -19.62
C GLY A 243 4.27 10.90 -19.13
N VAL A 244 4.67 10.42 -17.94
CA VAL A 244 5.96 10.74 -17.32
C VAL A 244 7.01 9.73 -17.76
N PRO A 245 8.22 10.17 -18.16
CA PRO A 245 9.30 9.24 -18.48
C PRO A 245 9.67 8.40 -17.25
N LEU A 246 9.90 7.12 -17.47
CA LEU A 246 10.17 6.18 -16.39
C LEU A 246 11.62 6.34 -15.89
N PRO A 247 11.86 6.42 -14.56
CA PRO A 247 13.22 6.40 -14.02
C PRO A 247 13.94 5.07 -14.29
N ASP A 248 15.22 5.14 -14.67
CA ASP A 248 16.03 3.97 -15.02
C ASP A 248 16.10 2.94 -13.89
N TRP A 249 16.21 3.39 -12.64
CA TRP A 249 16.26 2.50 -11.48
C TRP A 249 14.99 1.66 -11.34
N LEU A 250 13.83 2.22 -11.66
CA LEU A 250 12.53 1.54 -11.55
C LEU A 250 12.37 0.53 -12.69
N VAL A 251 12.74 0.92 -13.90
CA VAL A 251 12.75 0.05 -15.08
C VAL A 251 13.69 -1.12 -14.85
N ASN A 252 14.93 -0.87 -14.42
CA ASN A 252 15.92 -1.91 -14.17
C ASN A 252 15.49 -2.84 -13.02
N GLY A 253 14.91 -2.30 -11.95
CA GLY A 253 14.37 -3.11 -10.86
C GLY A 253 13.23 -4.04 -11.32
N TYR A 254 12.34 -3.57 -12.19
CA TYR A 254 11.22 -4.37 -12.69
C TYR A 254 11.64 -5.34 -13.81
N LYS A 255 12.62 -4.98 -14.66
CA LYS A 255 13.19 -5.84 -15.72
C LYS A 255 13.71 -7.17 -15.15
N VAL A 256 14.34 -7.14 -13.98
CA VAL A 256 14.85 -8.34 -13.30
C VAL A 256 13.73 -9.28 -12.85
N VAL A 257 12.53 -8.77 -12.59
CA VAL A 257 11.40 -9.56 -12.05
C VAL A 257 10.42 -10.01 -13.13
N ASP A 258 9.93 -9.10 -13.98
CA ASP A 258 8.94 -9.39 -15.03
C ASP A 258 9.09 -8.47 -16.26
N ALA A 259 10.09 -8.77 -17.10
CA ALA A 259 10.31 -8.07 -18.37
C ALA A 259 9.14 -8.22 -19.36
N ALA A 260 8.43 -9.36 -19.34
CA ALA A 260 7.27 -9.57 -20.20
C ALA A 260 6.10 -8.67 -19.80
N GLY A 261 5.90 -8.45 -18.49
CA GLY A 261 4.95 -7.47 -17.97
C GLY A 261 5.30 -6.05 -18.36
N LEU A 262 6.58 -5.70 -18.36
CA LEU A 262 7.05 -4.38 -18.79
C LEU A 262 6.75 -4.13 -20.26
N LEU A 263 7.01 -5.13 -21.12
CA LEU A 263 6.69 -5.06 -22.54
C LEU A 263 5.19 -4.83 -22.77
N ARG A 264 4.33 -5.55 -22.03
CA ARG A 264 2.87 -5.33 -22.09
C ARG A 264 2.48 -3.92 -21.65
N LEU A 265 3.12 -3.36 -20.61
CA LEU A 265 2.88 -1.98 -20.20
C LEU A 265 3.27 -1.01 -21.30
N TYR A 266 4.45 -1.12 -21.90
CA TYR A 266 4.85 -0.23 -23.00
C TYR A 266 3.89 -0.29 -24.19
N LEU A 267 3.43 -1.48 -24.56
CA LEU A 267 2.44 -1.65 -25.63
C LEU A 267 1.10 -1.02 -25.27
N ASN A 268 0.62 -1.17 -24.03
CA ASN A 268 -0.66 -0.58 -23.60
C ASN A 268 -0.68 0.96 -23.64
N TYR A 269 0.50 1.60 -23.55
CA TYR A 269 0.66 3.06 -23.61
C TYR A 269 1.27 3.54 -24.93
N ASP A 270 1.28 2.70 -25.98
CA ASP A 270 1.78 3.00 -27.33
C ASP A 270 3.25 3.48 -27.37
N LEU A 271 4.06 3.09 -26.38
CA LEU A 271 5.49 3.40 -26.32
C LEU A 271 6.31 2.40 -27.15
N LEU A 272 6.15 2.48 -28.48
CA LEU A 272 6.73 1.52 -29.43
C LEU A 272 8.27 1.50 -29.43
N GLU A 273 8.90 2.66 -29.25
CA GLU A 273 10.37 2.80 -29.19
C GLU A 273 10.95 2.04 -27.99
N ALA A 274 10.48 2.38 -26.78
CA ALA A 274 10.91 1.71 -25.55
C ALA A 274 10.57 0.20 -25.55
N ALA A 275 9.44 -0.19 -26.14
CA ALA A 275 9.06 -1.58 -26.31
C ALA A 275 10.04 -2.34 -27.23
N GLY A 276 10.42 -1.74 -28.37
CA GLY A 276 11.37 -2.36 -29.30
C GLY A 276 12.78 -2.45 -28.71
N GLU A 277 13.25 -1.41 -28.05
CA GLU A 277 14.54 -1.44 -27.33
C GLU A 277 14.55 -2.53 -26.26
N LEU A 278 13.48 -2.64 -25.47
CA LEU A 278 13.33 -3.69 -24.46
C LEU A 278 13.41 -5.09 -25.07
N VAL A 279 12.75 -5.34 -26.22
CA VAL A 279 12.81 -6.64 -26.90
C VAL A 279 14.21 -6.93 -27.43
N LEU A 280 14.89 -5.94 -28.01
CA LEU A 280 16.27 -6.08 -28.47
C LEU A 280 17.20 -6.46 -27.32
N GLU A 281 17.12 -5.73 -26.20
CA GLU A 281 17.88 -6.02 -24.98
C GLU A 281 17.53 -7.40 -24.41
N TYR A 282 16.26 -7.78 -24.40
CA TYR A 282 15.80 -9.07 -23.89
C TYR A 282 16.36 -10.24 -24.71
N VAL A 283 16.31 -10.13 -26.05
CA VAL A 283 16.91 -11.12 -26.96
C VAL A 283 18.42 -11.18 -26.76
N ASP A 284 19.11 -10.04 -26.65
CA ASP A 284 20.55 -10.01 -26.40
C ASP A 284 20.92 -10.64 -25.05
N ALA A 285 20.10 -10.43 -24.01
CA ALA A 285 20.24 -11.08 -22.71
C ALA A 285 20.12 -12.60 -22.78
N LEU A 286 19.15 -13.10 -23.55
CA LEU A 286 19.00 -14.53 -23.81
C LEU A 286 20.20 -15.13 -24.56
N LEU A 287 20.76 -14.37 -25.49
CA LEU A 287 21.98 -14.72 -26.23
C LEU A 287 23.27 -14.57 -25.40
N GLY A 288 23.16 -14.13 -24.14
CA GLY A 288 24.26 -14.06 -23.17
C GLY A 288 24.90 -12.68 -22.97
N LYS A 289 24.39 -11.63 -23.63
CA LYS A 289 24.85 -10.25 -23.43
C LYS A 289 23.98 -9.57 -22.38
N GLY A 290 24.51 -9.34 -21.18
CA GLY A 290 23.77 -8.60 -20.14
C GLY A 290 22.64 -9.41 -19.49
N HIS A 291 22.76 -10.74 -19.45
CA HIS A 291 21.77 -11.65 -18.87
C HIS A 291 21.43 -11.32 -17.39
N GLN A 292 22.35 -10.69 -16.65
CA GLN A 292 22.17 -10.25 -15.26
C GLN A 292 21.08 -9.17 -15.11
N TYR A 293 20.91 -8.31 -16.12
CA TYR A 293 19.91 -7.23 -16.08
C TYR A 293 18.45 -7.73 -16.17
N PHE A 294 18.26 -8.99 -16.55
CA PHE A 294 16.95 -9.63 -16.68
C PHE A 294 16.74 -10.80 -15.71
N GLY A 295 17.61 -10.92 -14.69
CA GLY A 295 17.48 -11.96 -13.67
C GLY A 295 17.79 -13.38 -14.15
N PHE A 296 18.42 -13.55 -15.31
CA PHE A 296 18.79 -14.88 -15.81
C PHE A 296 20.08 -15.38 -15.16
N GLU A 297 20.04 -16.54 -14.50
CA GLU A 297 21.23 -17.19 -13.92
C GLU A 297 22.18 -17.75 -14.99
N LYS A 298 21.63 -18.27 -16.09
CA LYS A 298 22.39 -18.83 -17.21
C LYS A 298 21.78 -18.39 -18.53
N PRO A 299 22.59 -17.99 -19.52
CA PRO A 299 22.09 -17.71 -20.87
C PRO A 299 21.70 -18.99 -21.60
N LEU A 300 21.14 -18.84 -22.80
CA LEU A 300 20.82 -19.96 -23.68
C LEU A 300 22.04 -20.89 -23.82
N SER A 301 21.86 -22.13 -23.37
CA SER A 301 22.86 -23.18 -23.45
C SER A 301 22.16 -24.51 -23.72
N ALA A 302 22.80 -25.42 -24.44
CA ALA A 302 22.25 -26.74 -24.77
C ALA A 302 21.83 -27.55 -23.52
N THR A 303 22.43 -27.25 -22.36
CA THR A 303 22.16 -27.89 -21.07
C THR A 303 21.29 -27.05 -20.12
N GLY A 304 20.95 -25.81 -20.49
CA GLY A 304 20.17 -24.89 -19.65
C GLY A 304 18.65 -25.01 -19.85
N PRO A 305 17.85 -24.43 -18.92
CA PRO A 305 16.42 -24.24 -19.15
C PRO A 305 16.20 -23.27 -20.32
N LEU A 306 15.23 -23.58 -21.18
CA LEU A 306 14.83 -22.70 -22.28
C LEU A 306 14.06 -21.52 -21.68
N ALA A 307 14.68 -20.34 -21.64
CA ALA A 307 13.97 -19.12 -21.29
C ALA A 307 12.97 -18.78 -22.41
N TRP A 308 11.73 -18.48 -22.02
CA TRP A 308 10.62 -18.32 -22.96
C TRP A 308 10.44 -16.84 -23.30
N LEU A 309 10.46 -16.51 -24.60
CA LEU A 309 10.12 -15.17 -25.08
C LEU A 309 8.61 -14.93 -24.94
N PRO A 310 8.16 -13.70 -24.61
CA PRO A 310 6.75 -13.34 -24.66
C PRO A 310 6.29 -13.13 -26.11
N TYR A 311 6.18 -14.21 -26.88
CA TYR A 311 5.89 -14.18 -28.32
C TYR A 311 4.65 -13.37 -28.67
N LEU A 312 3.55 -13.53 -27.92
CA LEU A 312 2.31 -12.78 -28.18
C LEU A 312 2.53 -11.26 -28.15
N SER A 313 3.25 -10.76 -27.15
CA SER A 313 3.54 -9.33 -27.02
C SER A 313 4.50 -8.85 -28.12
N ILE A 314 5.46 -9.71 -28.51
CA ILE A 314 6.40 -9.41 -29.59
C ILE A 314 5.67 -9.37 -30.94
N ASP A 315 4.77 -10.29 -31.20
CA ASP A 315 3.98 -10.34 -32.42
C ASP A 315 3.06 -9.13 -32.52
N GLN A 316 2.44 -8.72 -31.41
CA GLN A 316 1.69 -7.45 -31.32
C GLN A 316 2.58 -6.24 -31.62
N LEU A 317 3.80 -6.18 -31.06
CA LEU A 317 4.75 -5.12 -31.36
C LEU A 317 5.13 -5.10 -32.85
N LEU A 318 5.43 -6.26 -33.44
CA LEU A 318 5.77 -6.37 -34.86
C LEU A 318 4.60 -5.93 -35.75
N GLN A 319 3.37 -6.31 -35.39
CA GLN A 319 2.18 -5.89 -36.11
C GLN A 319 2.01 -4.36 -36.05
N THR A 320 2.04 -3.77 -34.85
CA THR A 320 1.89 -2.31 -34.67
C THR A 320 2.99 -1.52 -35.36
N LEU A 321 4.23 -2.02 -35.37
CA LEU A 321 5.33 -1.41 -36.12
C LEU A 321 5.16 -1.55 -37.64
N SER A 322 4.60 -2.67 -38.11
CA SER A 322 4.33 -2.90 -39.54
C SER A 322 3.24 -1.99 -40.09
N GLU A 323 2.23 -1.68 -39.27
CA GLU A 323 1.15 -0.75 -39.62
C GLU A 323 1.65 0.70 -39.65
N ASN A 324 2.65 1.03 -38.82
CA ASN A 324 3.24 2.37 -38.70
C ASN A 324 4.55 2.57 -39.49
N GLN A 325 4.71 1.90 -40.64
CA GLN A 325 5.90 2.01 -41.50
C GLN A 325 6.14 3.39 -42.12
N ALA A 326 5.16 4.29 -42.06
CA ALA A 326 5.31 5.67 -42.53
C ALA A 326 6.42 6.44 -41.78
N ASN A 327 6.72 6.05 -40.54
CA ASN A 327 7.84 6.60 -39.80
C ASN A 327 9.13 5.80 -40.08
N ALA A 328 10.14 6.46 -40.66
CA ALA A 328 11.42 5.84 -40.97
C ALA A 328 12.10 5.18 -39.75
N PHE A 329 11.86 5.72 -38.55
CA PHE A 329 12.35 5.13 -37.31
C PHE A 329 11.70 3.78 -37.01
N ASN A 330 10.37 3.70 -37.10
CA ASN A 330 9.62 2.46 -36.84
C ASN A 330 9.98 1.36 -37.85
N ALA A 331 10.19 1.74 -39.11
CA ALA A 331 10.63 0.81 -40.15
C ALA A 331 12.04 0.24 -39.84
N ASN A 332 12.96 1.08 -39.39
CA ASN A 332 14.31 0.64 -38.97
C ASN A 332 14.25 -0.27 -37.73
N LEU A 333 13.44 0.09 -36.73
CA LEU A 333 13.25 -0.70 -35.52
C LEU A 333 12.64 -2.07 -35.84
N TYR A 334 11.64 -2.12 -36.71
CA TYR A 334 11.02 -3.35 -37.20
C TYR A 334 12.04 -4.26 -37.89
N GLN A 335 12.86 -3.72 -38.81
CA GLN A 335 13.88 -4.49 -39.51
C GLN A 335 14.91 -5.08 -38.52
N LYS A 336 15.41 -4.26 -37.59
CA LYS A 336 16.35 -4.71 -36.55
C LYS A 336 15.77 -5.83 -35.68
N LEU A 337 14.50 -5.71 -35.27
CA LEU A 337 13.81 -6.72 -34.48
C LEU A 337 13.68 -8.03 -35.26
N GLN A 338 13.27 -7.98 -36.53
CA GLN A 338 13.17 -9.18 -37.38
C GLN A 338 14.51 -9.88 -37.55
N GLU A 339 15.58 -9.13 -37.83
CA GLU A 339 16.93 -9.67 -37.98
C GLU A 339 17.40 -10.36 -36.69
N LYS A 340 17.17 -9.73 -35.53
CA LYS A 340 17.53 -10.28 -34.22
C LYS A 340 16.72 -11.51 -33.84
N LEU A 341 15.41 -11.49 -34.04
CA LEU A 341 14.54 -12.64 -33.79
C LEU A 341 14.90 -13.81 -34.72
N GLY A 342 15.20 -13.52 -35.99
CA GLY A 342 15.69 -14.53 -36.93
C GLY A 342 17.01 -15.17 -36.48
N HIS A 343 17.95 -14.37 -35.98
CA HIS A 343 19.20 -14.88 -35.41
C HIS A 343 18.96 -15.73 -34.15
N TYR A 344 18.08 -15.29 -33.27
CA TYR A 344 17.67 -16.04 -32.07
C TYR A 344 17.06 -17.40 -32.42
N HIS A 345 16.09 -17.45 -33.34
CA HIS A 345 15.43 -18.71 -33.73
C HIS A 345 16.43 -19.73 -34.30
N ARG A 346 17.37 -19.32 -35.15
CA ARG A 346 18.42 -20.20 -35.68
C ARG A 346 19.29 -20.80 -34.57
N LEU A 347 19.63 -20.02 -33.56
CA LEU A 347 20.44 -20.51 -32.43
C LEU A 347 19.65 -21.44 -31.52
N VAL A 348 18.36 -21.18 -31.31
CA VAL A 348 17.47 -22.09 -30.56
C VAL A 348 17.31 -23.42 -31.31
N GLU A 349 17.14 -23.40 -32.63
CA GLU A 349 17.10 -24.61 -33.47
C GLU A 349 18.39 -25.42 -33.36
N GLN A 350 19.56 -24.76 -33.41
CA GLN A 350 20.85 -25.43 -33.24
C GLN A 350 21.03 -26.02 -31.84
N ALA A 351 20.65 -25.27 -30.79
CA ALA A 351 20.76 -25.73 -29.41
C ALA A 351 19.81 -26.89 -29.11
N THR A 352 18.58 -26.86 -29.65
CA THR A 352 17.61 -27.97 -29.52
C THR A 352 18.10 -29.21 -30.26
N PHE A 353 18.63 -29.08 -31.47
CA PHE A 353 19.24 -30.19 -32.21
C PHE A 353 20.44 -30.82 -31.47
N GLN A 354 21.31 -30.00 -30.88
CA GLN A 354 22.43 -30.51 -30.08
C GLN A 354 21.98 -31.21 -28.80
N LYS A 355 20.85 -30.79 -28.22
CA LYS A 355 20.27 -31.41 -27.03
C LYS A 355 19.65 -32.77 -27.36
N THR A 356 18.97 -32.91 -28.49
CA THR A 356 18.39 -34.18 -28.94
C THR A 356 19.45 -35.21 -29.35
N MET A 357 20.63 -34.78 -29.81
CA MET A 357 21.75 -35.69 -30.12
C MET A 357 22.54 -36.17 -28.88
N LYS A 358 22.40 -35.51 -27.73
CA LYS A 358 23.10 -35.86 -26.48
C LYS A 358 22.26 -36.69 -25.50
N LEU A 359 20.97 -36.84 -25.78
CA LEU A 359 20.04 -37.78 -25.14
C LEU A 359 20.07 -39.10 -25.91
#